data_AF-A0A1M2VBW6-F1
#
_entry.id   AF-A0A1M2VBW6-F1
#
_cell.length_a   1.000
_cell.length_b   1.000
_cell.length_c   1.000
_cell.angle_alpha   90.00
_cell.angle_beta   90.00
_cell.angle_gamma   90.00
#
_symmetry.space_group_name_H-M   'P 1'
#
loop_
_entity.id
_entity.type
_entity.pdbx_description
1 polymer ?
#
loop_
_entity_poly.entity_id
_entity_poly.type
_entity_poly.pdbx_seq_one_letter_code
_entity_poly.pdbx_strand_id
1 'polypeptide(L)'
;MNGLLCATNLSIFLEPAPPPTFTGAASVIFPPVPEGVTKPERFAFSARELVEEDFLIKPTSMLLDHLKLDGNAVRVYALSAAEIRLLYSYHQNKVASAIGMGNYGREIMQSYGALVNEEFHDKYQWPIERGMFNIRNEPRVQHVRDDDLTVISLIIEDQHKNARTYYPPNHLAGWVHIIEAELRRRRRWYRRLLRDIRKQKRAQPWVFWGTVLALFFGSCSVIQTITSVWSLAIALS
;
A
#
# COMPACT_ATOMS: atom_id res chain seq x y z
N MET A 1 13.13 -24.75 -6.17
CA MET A 1 11.83 -25.29 -6.62
C MET A 1 10.75 -24.57 -5.83
N ASN A 2 10.16 -23.50 -6.37
CA ASN A 2 9.05 -22.76 -5.73
C ASN A 2 8.22 -22.13 -6.85
N GLY A 3 7.21 -22.86 -7.31
CA GLY A 3 6.49 -22.44 -8.51
C GLY A 3 5.39 -23.42 -8.84
N LEU A 4 4.48 -23.63 -7.90
CA LEU A 4 3.18 -24.26 -8.09
C LEU A 4 2.46 -24.11 -6.74
N LEU A 5 1.54 -23.16 -6.64
CA LEU A 5 0.52 -23.07 -5.58
C LEU A 5 1.02 -23.33 -4.15
N CYS A 6 1.87 -22.46 -3.60
CA CYS A 6 2.14 -22.49 -2.15
C CYS A 6 1.05 -21.69 -1.41
N ALA A 7 -0.16 -22.25 -1.35
CA ALA A 7 -1.18 -21.87 -0.39
C ALA A 7 -0.99 -22.73 0.88
N THR A 8 0.09 -22.51 1.63
CA THR A 8 0.45 -23.34 2.79
C THR A 8 -0.17 -22.89 4.11
N ASN A 9 -1.17 -22.00 4.08
CA ASN A 9 -1.92 -21.64 5.28
C ASN A 9 -3.38 -21.31 4.94
N LEU A 10 -4.12 -22.29 4.43
CA LEU A 10 -5.56 -22.36 4.67
C LEU A 10 -5.73 -23.01 6.05
N SER A 11 -5.72 -22.20 7.11
CA SER A 11 -6.13 -22.66 8.43
C SER A 11 -7.57 -23.18 8.30
N ILE A 12 -7.71 -24.48 8.51
CA ILE A 12 -8.96 -25.26 8.43
C ILE A 12 -9.87 -24.83 9.59
N PHE A 13 -10.58 -23.71 9.43
CA PHE A 13 -11.69 -23.30 10.29
C PHE A 13 -12.81 -22.62 9.46
N LEU A 14 -13.06 -23.14 8.26
CA LEU A 14 -14.25 -22.79 7.48
C LEU A 14 -15.03 -24.08 7.25
N GLU A 15 -16.21 -24.17 7.85
CA GLU A 15 -17.24 -25.13 7.46
C GLU A 15 -17.42 -25.06 5.93
N PRO A 16 -17.20 -26.15 5.17
CA PRO A 16 -17.15 -26.03 3.72
C PRO A 16 -18.53 -26.34 3.13
N ALA A 17 -19.24 -25.31 2.69
CA ALA A 17 -19.96 -25.43 1.43
C ALA A 17 -18.96 -25.04 0.34
N PRO A 18 -18.38 -25.99 -0.43
CA PRO A 18 -17.53 -25.62 -1.56
C PRO A 18 -18.35 -24.75 -2.53
N PRO A 19 -17.78 -23.65 -3.06
CA PRO A 19 -18.50 -22.83 -4.03
C PRO A 19 -18.94 -23.73 -5.20
N PRO A 20 -20.20 -23.66 -5.65
CA PRO A 20 -20.77 -24.59 -6.63
C PRO A 20 -20.12 -24.49 -8.02
N THR A 21 -19.27 -23.48 -8.26
CA THR A 21 -18.57 -23.23 -9.53
C THR A 21 -17.13 -22.79 -9.30
N PHE A 22 -16.21 -23.15 -10.21
CA PHE A 22 -14.79 -22.76 -10.18
C PHE A 22 -14.58 -21.23 -10.12
N THR A 23 -15.52 -20.45 -10.68
CA THR A 23 -15.56 -18.99 -10.60
C THR A 23 -15.88 -18.47 -9.20
N GLY A 24 -16.62 -19.22 -8.39
CA GLY A 24 -16.93 -18.86 -7.00
C GLY A 24 -15.72 -18.94 -6.05
N ALA A 25 -14.65 -19.63 -6.43
CA ALA A 25 -13.43 -19.70 -5.62
C ALA A 25 -12.68 -18.35 -5.58
N ALA A 26 -12.71 -17.56 -6.65
CA ALA A 26 -12.08 -16.24 -6.68
C ALA A 26 -12.81 -15.22 -5.79
N SER A 27 -14.15 -15.30 -5.70
CA SER A 27 -14.95 -14.44 -4.82
C SER A 27 -14.76 -14.72 -3.33
N VAL A 28 -14.15 -15.86 -2.95
CA VAL A 28 -13.77 -16.12 -1.54
C VAL A 28 -12.53 -15.33 -1.14
N ILE A 29 -11.66 -15.00 -2.12
CA ILE A 29 -10.34 -14.39 -1.87
C ILE A 29 -10.43 -12.87 -1.92
N PHE A 30 -11.21 -12.33 -2.86
CA PHE A 30 -11.37 -10.88 -3.05
C PHE A 30 -12.67 -10.39 -2.44
N PRO A 31 -12.66 -9.31 -1.64
CA PRO A 31 -13.87 -8.75 -1.09
C PRO A 31 -14.77 -8.23 -2.22
N PRO A 32 -16.09 -8.48 -2.16
CA PRO A 32 -17.00 -7.92 -3.13
C PRO A 32 -17.05 -6.40 -3.00
N VAL A 33 -17.29 -5.72 -4.13
CA VAL A 33 -17.62 -4.30 -4.11
C VAL A 33 -19.04 -4.15 -3.52
N PRO A 34 -19.28 -3.22 -2.57
CA PRO A 34 -20.59 -3.04 -1.98
C PRO A 34 -21.68 -2.77 -3.04
N GLU A 35 -22.89 -3.28 -2.81
CA GLU A 35 -24.01 -3.07 -3.72
C GLU A 35 -24.33 -1.57 -3.87
N GLY A 36 -24.61 -1.15 -5.11
CA GLY A 36 -24.88 0.25 -5.44
C GLY A 36 -23.64 1.14 -5.59
N VAL A 37 -22.42 0.61 -5.38
CA VAL A 37 -21.17 1.33 -5.63
C VAL A 37 -20.65 1.01 -7.04
N THR A 38 -20.35 2.05 -7.81
CA THR A 38 -19.70 1.91 -9.12
C THR A 38 -18.30 1.33 -8.93
N LYS A 39 -17.98 0.26 -9.66
CA LYS A 39 -16.63 -0.32 -9.65
C LYS A 39 -15.60 0.74 -10.08
N PRO A 40 -14.43 0.81 -9.41
CA PRO A 40 -13.39 1.74 -9.80
C PRO A 40 -12.94 1.44 -11.23
N GLU A 41 -13.01 2.45 -12.10
CA GLU A 41 -12.52 2.32 -13.48
C GLU A 41 -11.00 2.39 -13.55
N ARG A 42 -10.36 3.02 -12.55
CA ARG A 42 -8.91 3.20 -12.48
C ARG A 42 -8.40 3.17 -11.05
N PHE A 43 -7.11 2.91 -10.88
CA PHE A 43 -6.39 3.16 -9.63
C PHE A 43 -6.17 4.67 -9.48
N ALA A 44 -6.71 5.25 -8.41
CA ALA A 44 -6.77 6.71 -8.23
C ALA A 44 -5.87 7.26 -7.11
N PHE A 45 -5.06 6.42 -6.46
CA PHE A 45 -4.17 6.83 -5.37
C PHE A 45 -2.73 6.42 -5.65
N SER A 46 -1.78 7.24 -5.19
CA SER A 46 -0.35 6.95 -5.22
C SER A 46 0.13 6.37 -3.89
N ALA A 47 1.31 5.75 -3.89
CA ALA A 47 1.94 5.26 -2.66
C ALA A 47 2.27 6.42 -1.70
N ARG A 48 2.68 7.56 -2.25
CA ARG A 48 2.88 8.81 -1.52
C ARG A 48 1.61 9.28 -0.83
N GLU A 49 0.48 9.34 -1.55
CA GLU A 49 -0.82 9.73 -0.96
C GLU A 49 -1.23 8.81 0.20
N LEU A 50 -0.94 7.52 0.10
CA LEU A 50 -1.19 6.58 1.19
C LEU A 50 -0.37 6.97 2.43
N VAL A 51 0.92 7.22 2.26
CA VAL A 51 1.81 7.57 3.38
C VAL A 51 1.50 8.95 3.97
N GLU A 52 1.13 9.94 3.15
CA GLU A 52 0.70 11.26 3.61
C GLU A 52 -0.58 11.21 4.46
N GLU A 53 -1.43 10.22 4.23
CA GLU A 53 -2.64 9.97 5.01
C GLU A 53 -2.41 8.90 6.10
N ASP A 54 -1.17 8.75 6.56
CA ASP A 54 -0.72 7.86 7.64
C ASP A 54 -0.90 6.36 7.37
N PHE A 55 -1.06 5.89 6.12
CA PHE A 55 -1.03 4.46 5.84
C PHE A 55 0.41 3.92 5.84
N LEU A 56 0.56 2.69 6.31
CA LEU A 56 1.83 1.96 6.22
C LEU A 56 1.84 1.12 4.95
N ILE A 57 2.92 1.19 4.18
CA ILE A 57 3.13 0.26 3.06
C ILE A 57 3.91 -0.94 3.59
N LYS A 58 3.31 -2.13 3.49
CA LYS A 58 3.94 -3.38 3.93
C LYS A 58 4.20 -4.27 2.72
N PRO A 59 5.46 -4.58 2.38
CA PRO A 59 5.74 -5.48 1.28
C PRO A 59 5.24 -6.90 1.59
N THR A 60 4.75 -7.60 0.57
CA THR A 60 4.32 -9.01 0.65
C THR A 60 4.86 -9.81 -0.54
N SER A 61 5.16 -11.08 -0.33
CA SER A 61 5.48 -12.04 -1.40
C SER A 61 4.26 -12.80 -1.90
N MET A 62 3.07 -12.52 -1.36
CA MET A 62 1.82 -13.16 -1.75
C MET A 62 1.06 -12.27 -2.73
N LEU A 63 0.88 -12.75 -3.96
CA LEU A 63 0.16 -12.07 -5.03
C LEU A 63 -1.25 -11.63 -4.58
N LEU A 64 -1.97 -12.53 -3.91
CA LEU A 64 -3.37 -12.34 -3.46
C LEU A 64 -3.53 -11.29 -2.37
N ASP A 65 -2.45 -10.97 -1.66
CA ASP A 65 -2.46 -9.93 -0.62
C ASP A 65 -2.19 -8.53 -1.20
N HIS A 66 -1.97 -8.39 -2.51
CA HIS A 66 -1.74 -7.10 -3.14
C HIS A 66 -2.94 -6.16 -2.94
N LEU A 67 -2.68 -4.95 -2.41
CA LEU A 67 -3.65 -3.94 -1.97
C LEU A 67 -4.59 -4.37 -0.83
N LYS A 68 -4.30 -5.48 -0.15
CA LYS A 68 -5.07 -5.85 1.04
C LYS A 68 -4.80 -4.88 2.17
N LEU A 69 -5.87 -4.33 2.75
CA LEU A 69 -5.80 -3.47 3.93
C LEU A 69 -5.81 -4.34 5.20
N ASP A 70 -4.74 -4.26 5.98
CA ASP A 70 -4.54 -4.97 7.25
C ASP A 70 -4.33 -3.93 8.36
N GLY A 71 -5.44 -3.54 9.00
CA GLY A 71 -5.47 -2.40 9.93
C GLY A 71 -5.12 -1.10 9.21
N ASN A 72 -3.95 -0.53 9.52
CA ASN A 72 -3.42 0.67 8.88
C ASN A 72 -2.39 0.38 7.76
N ALA A 73 -2.09 -0.90 7.51
CA ALA A 73 -1.10 -1.29 6.53
C ALA A 73 -1.75 -1.72 5.21
N VAL A 74 -1.33 -1.12 4.11
CA VAL A 74 -1.63 -1.59 2.76
C VAL A 74 -0.53 -2.55 2.36
N ARG A 75 -0.89 -3.81 2.11
CA ARG A 75 0.04 -4.83 1.64
C ARG A 75 0.31 -4.63 0.15
N VAL A 76 1.59 -4.57 -0.24
CA VAL A 76 1.99 -4.37 -1.64
C VAL A 76 2.90 -5.51 -2.07
N TYR A 77 2.49 -6.22 -3.11
CA TYR A 77 3.24 -7.36 -3.66
C TYR A 77 4.62 -6.93 -4.19
N ALA A 78 5.69 -7.28 -3.48
CA ALA A 78 7.05 -6.83 -3.80
C ALA A 78 7.54 -7.43 -5.12
N LEU A 79 8.12 -6.59 -5.98
CA LEU A 79 8.56 -6.99 -7.32
C LEU A 79 10.10 -7.12 -7.39
N SER A 80 10.61 -8.24 -7.89
CA SER A 80 11.92 -8.29 -8.55
C SER A 80 11.74 -8.47 -10.06
N ALA A 81 12.84 -8.53 -10.81
CA ALA A 81 12.84 -8.82 -12.24
C ALA A 81 12.14 -10.15 -12.58
N ALA A 82 12.16 -11.14 -11.68
CA ALA A 82 11.48 -12.41 -11.88
C ALA A 82 9.96 -12.27 -11.72
N GLU A 83 9.49 -11.59 -10.67
CA GLU A 83 8.07 -11.41 -10.40
C GLU A 83 7.40 -10.56 -11.47
N ILE A 84 8.03 -9.47 -11.94
CA ILE A 84 7.42 -8.63 -12.98
C ILE A 84 7.26 -9.39 -14.31
N ARG A 85 8.22 -10.26 -14.67
CA ARG A 85 8.11 -11.15 -15.84
C ARG A 85 7.01 -12.21 -15.66
N LEU A 86 6.84 -12.72 -14.44
CA LEU A 86 5.74 -13.62 -14.10
C LEU A 86 4.39 -12.90 -14.25
N LEU A 87 4.25 -11.67 -13.77
CA LEU A 87 3.03 -10.87 -13.92
C LEU A 87 2.72 -10.59 -15.40
N TYR A 88 3.74 -10.26 -16.19
CA TYR A 88 3.60 -10.02 -17.63
C TYR A 88 3.04 -11.23 -18.38
N SER A 89 3.56 -12.42 -18.06
CA SER A 89 3.14 -13.70 -18.66
C SER A 89 1.92 -14.36 -17.97
N TYR A 90 1.39 -13.77 -16.89
CA TYR A 90 0.35 -14.40 -16.05
C TYR A 90 -0.92 -14.78 -16.81
N HIS A 91 -1.29 -13.99 -17.82
CA HIS A 91 -2.43 -14.24 -18.70
C HIS A 91 -2.34 -15.54 -19.51
N GLN A 92 -1.15 -16.10 -19.67
CA GLN A 92 -0.90 -17.37 -20.36
C GLN A 92 -1.10 -18.58 -19.44
N ASN A 93 -1.25 -18.36 -18.12
CA ASN A 93 -1.51 -19.43 -17.17
C ASN A 93 -2.94 -19.96 -17.34
N LYS A 94 -3.04 -21.18 -17.89
CA LYS A 94 -4.33 -21.85 -18.15
C LYS A 94 -5.19 -22.02 -16.90
N VAL A 95 -4.58 -22.28 -15.75
CA VAL A 95 -5.30 -22.46 -14.48
C VAL A 95 -5.88 -21.12 -14.03
N ALA A 96 -5.06 -20.06 -14.04
CA ALA A 96 -5.52 -18.71 -13.68
C ALA A 96 -6.64 -18.23 -14.62
N SER A 97 -6.51 -18.49 -15.92
CA SER A 97 -7.56 -18.16 -16.90
C SER A 97 -8.84 -18.97 -16.68
N ALA A 98 -8.73 -20.26 -16.35
CA ALA A 98 -9.89 -21.11 -16.07
C ALA A 98 -10.68 -20.67 -14.83
N ILE A 99 -10.02 -20.09 -13.83
CA ILE A 99 -10.68 -19.52 -12.64
C ILE A 99 -11.04 -18.03 -12.78
N GLY A 100 -10.91 -17.45 -13.98
CA GLY A 100 -11.25 -16.06 -14.26
C GLY A 100 -10.20 -15.02 -13.84
N MET A 101 -9.06 -15.45 -13.30
CA MET A 101 -7.98 -14.60 -12.80
C MET A 101 -6.88 -14.30 -13.83
N GLY A 102 -7.02 -14.70 -15.10
CA GLY A 102 -5.97 -14.53 -16.12
C GLY A 102 -5.45 -13.09 -16.28
N ASN A 103 -6.30 -12.09 -16.04
CA ASN A 103 -5.92 -10.67 -16.12
C ASN A 103 -5.31 -10.11 -14.84
N TYR A 104 -5.28 -10.86 -13.74
CA TYR A 104 -4.88 -10.36 -12.42
C TYR A 104 -3.43 -9.84 -12.40
N GLY A 105 -2.51 -10.50 -13.12
CA GLY A 105 -1.14 -10.01 -13.25
C GLY A 105 -1.06 -8.62 -13.91
N ARG A 106 -1.94 -8.33 -14.88
CA ARG A 106 -2.03 -7.01 -15.52
C ARG A 106 -2.64 -5.97 -14.60
N GLU A 107 -3.65 -6.34 -13.80
CA GLU A 107 -4.21 -5.45 -12.77
C GLU A 107 -3.14 -5.01 -11.76
N ILE A 108 -2.26 -5.92 -11.32
CA ILE A 108 -1.14 -5.59 -10.41
C ILE A 108 -0.10 -4.71 -11.09
N MET A 109 0.23 -4.93 -12.35
CA MET A 109 1.17 -4.04 -13.05
C MET A 109 0.59 -2.63 -13.23
N GLN A 110 -0.71 -2.52 -13.51
CA GLN A 110 -1.40 -1.23 -13.64
C GLN A 110 -1.51 -0.50 -12.29
N SER A 111 -1.73 -1.22 -11.19
CA SER A 111 -1.73 -0.61 -9.85
C SER A 111 -0.36 -0.03 -9.52
N TYR A 112 0.73 -0.71 -9.89
CA TYR A 112 2.09 -0.20 -9.73
C TYR A 112 2.33 1.09 -10.50
N GLY A 113 1.80 1.21 -11.72
CA GLY A 113 1.83 2.47 -12.47
C GLY A 113 1.19 3.62 -11.69
N ALA A 114 0.04 3.40 -11.06
CA ALA A 114 -0.63 4.41 -10.24
C ALA A 114 0.10 4.69 -8.91
N LEU A 115 0.60 3.64 -8.24
CA LEU A 115 1.35 3.75 -6.99
C LEU A 115 2.62 4.58 -7.15
N VAL A 116 3.28 4.47 -8.31
CA VAL A 116 4.59 5.09 -8.59
C VAL A 116 4.48 6.34 -9.49
N ASN A 117 3.28 6.71 -9.95
CA ASN A 117 3.00 7.73 -10.98
C ASN A 117 3.76 9.08 -10.83
N GLU A 118 4.10 9.49 -9.61
CA GLU A 118 4.83 10.74 -9.33
C GLU A 118 6.32 10.53 -8.96
N GLU A 119 6.75 9.29 -8.72
CA GLU A 119 8.08 8.94 -8.22
C GLU A 119 9.00 8.39 -9.33
N PHE A 120 8.51 8.33 -10.58
CA PHE A 120 9.30 8.01 -11.77
C PHE A 120 10.48 8.97 -12.01
N HIS A 121 10.45 10.17 -11.41
CA HIS A 121 11.50 11.18 -11.60
C HIS A 121 12.64 11.09 -10.57
N ASP A 122 12.37 10.59 -9.36
CA ASP A 122 13.35 10.47 -8.27
C ASP A 122 13.90 9.03 -8.12
N LYS A 123 14.29 8.43 -9.25
CA LYS A 123 15.07 7.17 -9.35
C LYS A 123 14.52 5.96 -8.56
N TYR A 124 13.21 5.89 -8.28
CA TYR A 124 12.59 4.81 -7.51
C TYR A 124 13.21 4.58 -6.11
N GLN A 125 13.94 5.55 -5.55
CA GLN A 125 14.58 5.35 -4.24
C GLN A 125 13.55 5.07 -3.15
N TRP A 126 12.44 5.81 -3.17
CA TRP A 126 11.40 5.71 -2.16
C TRP A 126 10.66 4.35 -2.20
N PRO A 127 10.22 3.83 -3.37
CA PRO A 127 9.65 2.48 -3.45
C PRO A 127 10.62 1.38 -3.00
N ILE A 128 11.93 1.56 -3.27
CA ILE A 128 12.98 0.62 -2.81
C ILE A 128 13.08 0.63 -1.29
N GLU A 129 13.15 1.80 -0.66
CA GLU A 129 13.22 1.94 0.81
C GLU A 129 12.00 1.34 1.52
N ARG A 130 10.83 1.36 0.86
CA ARG A 130 9.59 0.74 1.35
C ARG A 130 9.47 -0.75 1.02
N GLY A 131 10.48 -1.33 0.38
CA GLY A 131 10.51 -2.75 0.02
C GLY A 131 9.52 -3.15 -1.07
N MET A 132 8.97 -2.19 -1.82
CA MET A 132 8.09 -2.47 -2.96
C MET A 132 8.84 -3.11 -4.12
N PHE A 133 10.17 -2.94 -4.16
CA PHE A 133 11.07 -3.61 -5.09
C PHE A 133 12.10 -4.45 -4.33
N ASN A 134 12.09 -5.76 -4.59
CA ASN A 134 13.07 -6.72 -4.09
C ASN A 134 14.26 -6.75 -5.04
N ILE A 135 15.06 -5.69 -5.03
CA ILE A 135 16.30 -5.68 -5.82
C ILE A 135 17.34 -6.50 -5.05
N ARG A 136 18.01 -7.44 -5.73
CA ARG A 136 19.04 -8.28 -5.09
C ARG A 136 20.17 -7.38 -4.59
N ASN A 137 20.22 -7.17 -3.27
CA ASN A 137 21.29 -6.43 -2.59
C ASN A 137 22.52 -7.33 -2.42
N GLU A 138 23.14 -7.77 -3.52
CA GLU A 138 24.47 -8.36 -3.45
C GLU A 138 25.50 -7.22 -3.45
N PRO A 139 26.33 -7.07 -2.39
CA PRO A 139 27.21 -5.91 -2.21
C PRO A 139 28.37 -5.81 -3.22
N ARG A 140 28.38 -6.62 -4.28
CA ARG A 140 29.49 -6.70 -5.25
C ARG A 140 29.10 -6.37 -6.70
N VAL A 141 27.82 -6.19 -7.04
CA VAL A 141 27.43 -5.99 -8.44
C VAL A 141 26.37 -4.90 -8.59
N GLN A 142 26.82 -3.65 -8.59
CA GLN A 142 25.98 -2.47 -8.81
C GLN A 142 25.25 -2.51 -10.18
N HIS A 143 25.86 -3.13 -11.19
CA HIS A 143 25.28 -3.33 -12.52
C HIS A 143 24.01 -4.21 -12.51
N VAL A 144 23.94 -5.26 -11.67
CA VAL A 144 22.76 -6.16 -11.59
C VAL A 144 21.58 -5.47 -10.91
N ARG A 145 21.85 -4.57 -9.95
CA ARG A 145 20.83 -3.75 -9.30
C ARG A 145 20.17 -2.78 -10.30
N ASP A 146 20.98 -2.15 -11.14
CA ASP A 146 20.49 -1.24 -12.17
C ASP A 146 19.72 -1.99 -13.26
N ASP A 147 20.14 -3.21 -13.62
CA ASP A 147 19.43 -4.06 -14.58
C ASP A 147 18.03 -4.48 -14.08
N ASP A 148 17.89 -4.92 -12.83
CA ASP A 148 16.61 -5.36 -12.27
C ASP A 148 15.60 -4.20 -12.21
N LEU A 149 16.04 -3.03 -11.76
CA LEU A 149 15.19 -1.84 -11.68
C LEU A 149 14.81 -1.33 -13.07
N THR A 150 15.74 -1.39 -14.03
CA THR A 150 15.48 -1.04 -15.44
C THR A 150 14.42 -1.96 -16.05
N VAL A 151 14.49 -3.26 -15.81
CA VAL A 151 13.48 -4.21 -16.29
C VAL A 151 12.10 -3.92 -15.67
N ILE A 152 12.05 -3.70 -14.35
CA ILE A 152 10.79 -3.43 -13.64
C ILE A 152 10.17 -2.12 -14.14
N SER A 153 10.96 -1.05 -14.20
CA SER A 153 10.52 0.27 -14.64
C SER A 153 10.00 0.25 -16.08
N LEU A 154 10.76 -0.34 -17.01
CA LEU A 154 10.36 -0.43 -18.42
C LEU A 154 9.03 -1.18 -18.59
N ILE A 155 8.82 -2.29 -17.86
CA ILE A 155 7.58 -3.05 -17.98
C ILE A 155 6.40 -2.29 -17.36
N ILE A 156 6.57 -1.68 -16.18
CA ILE A 156 5.50 -0.88 -15.56
C ILE A 156 5.14 0.31 -16.45
N GLU A 157 6.15 1.01 -16.96
CA GLU A 157 5.98 2.17 -17.83
C GLU A 157 5.30 1.80 -19.16
N ASP A 158 5.71 0.71 -19.81
CA ASP A 158 5.05 0.18 -21.01
C ASP A 158 3.56 -0.09 -20.75
N GLN A 159 3.24 -0.75 -19.64
CA GLN A 159 1.85 -1.06 -19.31
C GLN A 159 1.04 0.19 -18.96
N HIS A 160 1.65 1.16 -18.27
CA HIS A 160 0.94 2.35 -17.80
C HIS A 160 0.75 3.42 -18.90
N LYS A 161 1.76 3.64 -19.75
CA LYS A 161 1.70 4.64 -20.84
C LYS A 161 0.86 4.18 -22.03
N ASN A 162 0.73 2.87 -22.26
CA ASN A 162 -0.09 2.35 -23.33
C ASN A 162 -1.59 2.50 -23.03
N ALA A 163 -2.13 3.69 -23.33
CA ALA A 163 -3.55 4.05 -23.13
C ALA A 163 -4.55 3.13 -23.85
N ARG A 164 -4.11 2.34 -24.83
CA ARG A 164 -4.95 1.37 -25.56
C ARG A 164 -5.25 0.09 -24.76
N THR A 165 -4.49 -0.19 -23.70
CA THR A 165 -4.53 -1.49 -23.01
C THR A 165 -4.62 -1.31 -21.50
N TYR A 166 -5.44 -0.36 -21.04
CA TYR A 166 -5.70 -0.18 -19.62
C TYR A 166 -6.52 -1.34 -19.07
N TYR A 167 -6.06 -1.95 -17.97
CA TYR A 167 -6.78 -3.00 -17.26
C TYR A 167 -7.38 -2.44 -15.97
N PRO A 168 -8.72 -2.24 -15.91
CA PRO A 168 -9.35 -1.73 -14.71
C PRO A 168 -9.24 -2.74 -13.56
N PRO A 169 -9.23 -2.28 -12.30
CA PRO A 169 -9.29 -3.16 -11.14
C PRO A 169 -10.62 -3.91 -11.14
N ASN A 170 -10.59 -5.21 -11.43
CA ASN A 170 -11.78 -6.07 -11.37
C ASN A 170 -11.70 -6.97 -10.15
N HIS A 171 -10.59 -7.71 -9.99
CA HIS A 171 -10.33 -8.50 -8.80
C HIS A 171 -9.92 -7.61 -7.62
N LEU A 172 -9.13 -6.57 -7.92
CA LEU A 172 -8.70 -5.59 -6.90
C LEU A 172 -9.79 -4.56 -6.56
N ALA A 173 -10.95 -4.59 -7.23
CA ALA A 173 -11.99 -3.56 -7.10
C ALA A 173 -12.44 -3.34 -5.65
N GLY A 174 -12.71 -4.41 -4.90
CA GLY A 174 -13.14 -4.32 -3.51
C GLY A 174 -12.05 -3.74 -2.61
N TRP A 175 -10.80 -4.18 -2.78
CA TRP A 175 -9.66 -3.65 -2.04
C TRP A 175 -9.40 -2.17 -2.33
N VAL A 176 -9.41 -1.79 -3.60
CA VAL A 176 -9.28 -0.40 -4.06
C VAL A 176 -10.39 0.46 -3.44
N HIS A 177 -11.63 -0.01 -3.47
CA HIS A 177 -12.75 0.70 -2.85
C HIS A 177 -12.55 0.93 -1.35
N ILE A 178 -12.13 -0.10 -0.62
CA ILE A 178 -11.87 -0.02 0.83
C ILE A 178 -10.79 1.02 1.12
N ILE A 179 -9.67 0.98 0.39
CA ILE A 179 -8.56 1.95 0.55
C ILE A 179 -9.05 3.36 0.25
N GLU A 180 -9.76 3.58 -0.87
CA GLU A 180 -10.29 4.89 -1.25
C GLU A 180 -11.32 5.42 -0.24
N ALA A 181 -12.15 4.55 0.32
CA ALA A 181 -13.12 4.93 1.33
C ALA A 181 -12.41 5.40 2.61
N GLU A 182 -11.35 4.71 3.03
CA GLU A 182 -10.57 5.06 4.21
C GLU A 182 -9.72 6.33 3.97
N LEU A 183 -9.11 6.50 2.80
CA LEU A 183 -8.47 7.77 2.38
C LEU A 183 -9.46 8.94 2.46
N ARG A 184 -10.66 8.77 1.90
CA ARG A 184 -11.73 9.79 1.97
C ARG A 184 -12.18 10.05 3.40
N ARG A 185 -12.16 9.06 4.28
CA ARG A 185 -12.51 9.20 5.70
C ARG A 185 -11.47 10.04 6.42
N ARG A 186 -10.17 9.74 6.27
CA ARG A 186 -9.05 10.48 6.90
C ARG A 186 -8.99 11.94 6.43
N ARG A 187 -9.04 12.17 5.12
CA ARG A 187 -9.10 13.52 4.53
C ARG A 187 -10.27 14.35 5.04
N ARG A 188 -11.43 13.73 5.27
CA ARG A 188 -12.60 14.44 5.83
C ARG A 188 -12.41 14.76 7.30
N TRP A 189 -11.84 13.85 8.08
CA TRP A 189 -11.53 14.09 9.48
C TRP A 189 -10.53 15.23 9.65
N TYR A 190 -9.42 15.21 8.91
CA TYR A 190 -8.39 16.26 8.98
C TYR A 190 -8.94 17.64 8.61
N ARG A 191 -9.75 17.72 7.53
CA ARG A 191 -10.42 18.97 7.14
C ARG A 191 -11.41 19.47 8.19
N ARG A 192 -12.11 18.59 8.90
CA ARG A 192 -12.99 18.96 10.02
C ARG A 192 -12.17 19.49 11.20
N LEU A 193 -11.11 18.77 11.59
CA LEU A 193 -10.21 19.19 12.67
C LEU A 193 -9.62 20.57 12.41
N LEU A 194 -9.07 20.81 11.21
CA LEU A 194 -8.53 22.11 10.83
C LEU A 194 -9.58 23.22 10.88
N ARG A 195 -10.82 22.93 10.47
CA ARG A 195 -11.93 23.89 10.53
C ARG A 195 -12.26 24.23 11.99
N ASP A 196 -12.31 23.23 12.85
CA ASP A 196 -12.64 23.40 14.28
C ASP A 196 -11.53 24.17 15.00
N ILE A 197 -10.26 23.86 14.73
CA ILE A 197 -9.10 24.62 15.24
C ILE A 197 -9.19 26.09 14.79
N ARG A 198 -9.47 26.35 13.51
CA ARG A 198 -9.61 27.72 13.00
C ARG A 198 -10.78 28.46 13.65
N LYS A 199 -11.89 27.76 13.89
CA LYS A 199 -13.07 28.32 14.58
C LYS A 199 -12.75 28.66 16.02
N GLN A 200 -12.08 27.77 16.75
CA GLN A 200 -11.69 27.98 18.14
C GLN A 200 -10.67 29.11 18.28
N LYS A 201 -9.67 29.17 17.39
CA LYS A 201 -8.71 30.28 17.32
C LYS A 201 -9.39 31.64 17.10
N ARG A 202 -10.45 31.71 16.29
CA ARG A 202 -11.21 32.95 16.05
C ARG A 202 -12.16 33.32 17.19
N ALA A 203 -12.82 32.33 17.80
CA ALA A 203 -13.81 32.58 18.84
C ALA A 203 -13.17 32.93 20.20
N GLN A 204 -12.07 32.25 20.55
CA GLN A 204 -11.40 32.41 21.85
C GLN A 204 -9.88 32.36 21.68
N PRO A 205 -9.26 33.41 21.10
CA PRO A 205 -7.84 33.42 20.79
C PRO A 205 -6.96 33.25 22.05
N TRP A 206 -7.34 33.90 23.16
CA TRP A 206 -6.59 33.84 24.41
C TRP A 206 -6.59 32.45 25.04
N VAL A 207 -7.75 31.77 25.08
CA VAL A 207 -7.85 30.41 25.62
C VAL A 207 -7.10 29.42 24.72
N PHE A 208 -7.20 29.58 23.40
CA PHE A 208 -6.48 28.72 22.46
C PHE A 208 -4.96 28.83 22.64
N TRP A 209 -4.41 30.05 22.59
CA TRP A 209 -2.97 30.25 22.77
C TRP A 209 -2.50 29.92 24.19
N GLY A 210 -3.31 30.19 25.21
CA GLY A 210 -3.02 29.76 26.60
C GLY A 210 -2.93 28.25 26.73
N THR A 211 -3.83 27.49 26.08
CA THR A 211 -3.80 26.02 26.07
C THR A 211 -2.58 25.49 25.32
N VAL A 212 -2.25 26.07 24.17
CA VAL A 212 -1.04 25.72 23.40
C VAL A 212 0.22 26.00 24.21
N LEU A 213 0.30 27.15 24.89
CA LEU A 213 1.42 27.48 25.79
C LEU A 213 1.51 26.46 26.93
N ALA A 214 0.39 26.13 27.58
CA ALA A 214 0.38 25.19 28.69
C ALA A 214 0.88 23.80 28.27
N LEU A 215 0.47 23.31 27.09
CA LEU A 215 0.98 22.05 26.52
C LEU A 215 2.48 22.12 26.22
N PHE A 216 2.94 23.24 25.66
CA PHE A 216 4.36 23.45 25.35
C PHE A 216 5.22 23.49 26.62
N PHE A 217 4.83 24.27 27.62
CA PHE A 217 5.56 24.35 28.89
C PHE A 217 5.47 23.05 29.70
N GLY A 218 4.32 22.38 29.69
CA GLY A 218 4.14 21.08 30.33
C GLY A 218 5.05 20.00 29.74
N SER A 219 5.08 19.87 28.41
CA SER A 219 5.97 18.92 27.73
C SER A 219 7.45 19.26 27.94
N CYS A 220 7.83 20.54 27.91
CA CYS A 220 9.20 20.97 28.19
C CYS A 220 9.63 20.67 29.63
N SER A 221 8.74 20.87 30.61
CA SER A 221 9.00 20.54 32.02
C SER A 221 9.24 19.03 32.21
N VAL A 222 8.46 18.17 31.55
CA VAL A 222 8.67 16.71 31.58
C VAL A 222 10.05 16.34 31.04
N ILE A 223 10.46 16.90 29.90
CA ILE A 223 11.79 16.66 29.31
C ILE A 223 12.91 17.13 30.24
N GLN A 224 12.74 18.27 30.90
CA GLN A 224 13.71 18.79 31.88
C GLN A 224 13.84 17.88 33.11
N THR A 225 12.75 17.32 33.62
CA THR A 225 12.81 16.32 34.70
C THR A 225 13.50 15.03 34.29
N ILE A 226 13.29 14.55 33.07
CA ILE A 226 13.95 13.33 32.58
C ILE A 226 15.45 13.58 32.43
N THR A 227 15.85 14.70 31.83
CA THR A 227 17.27 15.05 31.68
C THR A 227 17.95 15.32 33.02
N SER A 228 17.27 15.95 33.98
CA SER A 228 17.83 16.18 35.31
C SER A 228 18.06 14.86 36.06
N VAL A 229 17.09 13.92 36.04
CA VAL A 229 17.25 12.58 36.64
C VAL A 229 18.42 11.82 36.01
N TRP A 230 18.56 11.85 34.69
CA TRP A 230 19.70 11.22 34.01
C TRP A 230 21.05 11.87 34.34
N SER A 231 21.10 13.20 34.39
CA SER A 231 22.33 13.92 34.76
C SER A 231 22.78 13.60 36.18
N LEU A 232 21.83 13.38 37.09
CA LEU A 232 22.07 13.06 38.49
C LEU A 232 22.52 11.60 38.66
N ALA A 233 22.00 10.68 37.85
CA ALA A 233 22.46 9.30 37.80
C ALA A 233 23.91 9.18 37.28
N ILE A 234 24.28 9.96 36.26
CA ILE A 234 25.67 10.01 35.75
C ILE A 234 26.62 10.64 36.77
N ALA A 235 26.17 11.66 37.50
CA ALA A 235 27.00 12.30 38.53
C ALA A 235 27.24 11.42 39.77
N LEU A 236 26.42 10.39 39.99
CA LEU A 236 26.52 9.45 41.11
C LEU A 236 27.17 8.10 40.72
N SER A 237 27.47 7.87 39.43
CA SER A 237 28.21 6.69 38.93
C SER A 237 29.70 6.98 38.79
#